data_AF-A0A1F8S216-F1
#
_entry.id   AF-A0A1F8S216-F1
#
_cell.length_a   1.000
_cell.length_b   1.000
_cell.length_c   1.000
_cell.angle_alpha   90.00
_cell.angle_beta   90.00
_cell.angle_gamma   90.00
#
_symmetry.space_group_name_H-M   'P 1'
#
loop_
_entity.id
_entity.type
_entity.pdbx_description
1 polymer ?
#
loop_
_entity_poly.entity_id
_entity_poly.type
_entity_poly.pdbx_seq_one_letter_code
_entity_poly.pdbx_strand_id
1 'polypeptide(L)'
;MHRPGVSLLLRRLARDGFLALSAAFLLLRLLQVKPWDQSVDAYAYWATRDGGLYDGVGAGVLGAYLYPPAFAQLLAPLTLLPWPLFVTLWTALNLAVLWWLLGRWSLPALLFLPIPFEIVSGNVHLLYAAAIVIAIRASAAWGPVAWVLPLITKLTPGVGLLWHAARRQWGPIAVALGSAAAIVAVSYVLDPAAWRTWLDVVGISSSTPSTVGWFLPAPLLVRLPVAAILAVVAGLTGRAWLVPIAVMLALPVVWLNSLAILAACVPLWRPGVVRDTATDEPGVGAATLRAAGP
;
A
#
# COMPACT_ATOMS: atom_id res chain seq x y z
N MET A 1 38.43 6.71 6.84
CA MET A 1 38.73 5.26 6.94
C MET A 1 37.44 4.47 7.17
N HIS A 2 36.86 3.88 6.12
CA HIS A 2 35.66 3.06 6.22
C HIS A 2 36.09 1.61 6.55
N ARG A 3 35.97 1.16 7.80
CA ARG A 3 36.34 -0.22 8.18
C ARG A 3 35.24 -1.17 7.69
N PRO A 4 35.50 -2.02 6.67
CA PRO A 4 34.45 -2.84 6.04
C PRO A 4 33.73 -3.78 7.04
N GLY A 5 34.42 -4.26 8.08
CA GLY A 5 33.84 -5.13 9.12
C GLY A 5 32.74 -4.51 9.97
N VAL A 6 32.83 -3.22 10.29
CA VAL A 6 31.79 -2.52 11.09
C VAL A 6 30.48 -2.42 10.31
N SER A 7 30.58 -2.19 8.99
CA SER A 7 29.41 -2.09 8.13
C SER A 7 28.64 -3.42 7.99
N LEU A 8 29.35 -4.55 8.04
CA LEU A 8 28.75 -5.88 7.97
C LEU A 8 28.04 -6.23 9.29
N LEU A 9 28.67 -5.91 10.43
CA LEU A 9 28.10 -6.13 11.76
C LEU A 9 26.79 -5.35 11.92
N LEU A 10 26.78 -4.05 11.60
CA LEU A 10 25.58 -3.22 11.70
C LEU A 10 24.45 -3.73 10.79
N ARG A 11 24.77 -4.24 9.60
CA ARG A 11 23.77 -4.86 8.70
C ARG A 11 23.15 -6.11 9.30
N ARG A 12 23.96 -6.97 9.92
CA ARG A 12 23.47 -8.20 10.58
C ARG A 12 22.60 -7.85 11.78
N LEU A 13 23.08 -6.95 12.65
CA LEU A 13 22.32 -6.49 13.82
C LEU A 13 20.96 -5.88 13.42
N ALA A 14 20.91 -5.07 12.37
CA ALA A 14 19.65 -4.48 11.91
C ALA A 14 18.66 -5.55 11.40
N ARG A 15 19.13 -6.53 10.63
CA ARG A 15 18.31 -7.67 10.18
C ARG A 15 17.85 -8.51 11.36
N ASP A 16 18.78 -8.99 12.17
CA ASP A 16 18.52 -9.96 13.22
C ASP A 16 17.64 -9.33 14.32
N GLY A 17 17.87 -8.04 14.63
CA GLY A 17 17.01 -7.26 15.52
C GLY A 17 15.59 -7.09 14.99
N PHE A 18 15.43 -6.77 13.70
CA PHE A 18 14.09 -6.71 13.08
C PHE A 18 13.37 -8.06 13.13
N LEU A 19 14.06 -9.15 12.80
CA LEU A 19 13.49 -10.50 12.82
C LEU A 19 13.12 -10.94 14.24
N ALA A 20 13.96 -10.65 15.24
CA ALA A 20 13.68 -10.97 16.64
C ALA A 20 12.46 -10.19 17.16
N LEU A 21 12.37 -8.88 16.88
CA LEU A 21 11.20 -8.07 17.26
C LEU A 21 9.93 -8.53 16.54
N SER A 22 10.05 -8.87 15.25
CA SER A 22 8.94 -9.41 14.47
C SER A 22 8.43 -10.72 15.07
N ALA A 23 9.32 -11.67 15.33
CA ALA A 23 8.98 -12.96 15.93
C ALA A 23 8.35 -12.79 17.31
N ALA A 24 8.91 -11.92 18.16
CA ALA A 24 8.33 -11.61 19.46
C ALA A 24 6.92 -11.05 19.33
N PHE A 25 6.69 -10.08 18.42
CA PHE A 25 5.37 -9.49 18.25
C PHE A 25 4.34 -10.48 17.68
N LEU A 26 4.73 -11.32 16.73
CA LEU A 26 3.90 -12.40 16.21
C LEU A 26 3.55 -13.42 17.30
N LEU A 27 4.48 -13.74 18.19
CA LEU A 27 4.22 -14.63 19.32
C LEU A 27 3.22 -14.00 20.30
N LEU A 28 3.36 -12.70 20.62
CA LEU A 28 2.41 -11.97 21.47
C LEU A 28 0.99 -11.99 20.88
N ARG A 29 0.87 -11.81 19.55
CA ARG A 29 -0.40 -11.91 18.81
C ARG A 29 -1.00 -13.32 18.90
N LEU A 30 -0.19 -14.34 18.62
CA LEU A 30 -0.61 -15.73 18.58
C LEU A 30 -1.04 -16.25 19.96
N LEU A 31 -0.30 -15.88 21.01
CA LEU A 31 -0.59 -16.25 22.40
C LEU A 31 -1.62 -15.34 23.07
N GLN A 32 -2.23 -14.40 22.32
CA GLN A 32 -3.25 -13.48 22.81
C GLN A 32 -2.82 -12.67 24.05
N VAL A 33 -1.57 -12.22 24.08
CA VAL A 33 -1.03 -11.42 25.20
C VAL A 33 -1.52 -9.99 25.11
N LYS A 34 -2.28 -9.53 26.11
CA LYS A 34 -2.80 -8.16 26.17
C LYS A 34 -1.69 -7.13 26.44
N PRO A 35 -1.77 -5.91 25.86
CA PRO A 35 -2.75 -5.43 24.87
C PRO A 35 -2.40 -5.79 23.41
N TRP A 36 -1.37 -6.60 23.19
CA TRP A 36 -0.79 -6.92 21.88
C TRP A 36 -1.63 -7.91 21.06
N ASP A 37 -2.74 -8.38 21.58
CA ASP A 37 -3.73 -9.23 20.92
C ASP A 37 -4.79 -8.42 20.13
N GLN A 38 -4.85 -7.09 20.32
CA GLN A 38 -5.83 -6.20 19.71
C GLN A 38 -5.33 -5.47 18.47
N SER A 39 -6.13 -5.39 17.42
CA SER A 39 -5.77 -4.70 16.18
C SER A 39 -7.03 -4.14 15.52
N VAL A 40 -7.19 -2.82 15.56
CA VAL A 40 -8.45 -2.14 15.22
C VAL A 40 -8.88 -2.37 13.78
N ASP A 41 -8.00 -2.10 12.82
CA ASP A 41 -8.33 -2.18 11.40
C ASP A 41 -8.41 -3.63 10.95
N ALA A 42 -7.49 -4.48 11.43
CA ALA A 42 -7.54 -5.92 11.14
C ALA A 42 -8.81 -6.58 11.72
N TYR A 43 -9.28 -6.12 12.88
CA TYR A 43 -10.54 -6.61 13.45
C TYR A 43 -11.73 -6.24 12.57
N ALA A 44 -11.77 -5.02 12.04
CA ALA A 44 -12.81 -4.60 11.08
C ALA A 44 -12.84 -5.51 9.85
N TYR A 45 -11.68 -5.97 9.38
CA TYR A 45 -11.58 -6.92 8.27
C TYR A 45 -12.08 -8.31 8.65
N TRP A 46 -11.66 -8.81 9.80
CA TRP A 46 -12.02 -10.14 10.28
C TRP A 46 -13.52 -10.27 10.59
N ALA A 47 -14.12 -9.23 11.17
CA ALA A 47 -15.54 -9.19 11.54
C ALA A 47 -16.50 -9.17 10.34
N THR A 48 -16.01 -8.96 9.11
CA THR A 48 -16.84 -9.02 7.89
C THR A 48 -17.54 -10.38 7.69
N ARG A 49 -17.05 -11.44 8.35
CA ARG A 49 -17.66 -12.78 8.35
C ARG A 49 -19.04 -12.84 9.02
N ASP A 50 -19.38 -11.88 9.86
CA ASP A 50 -20.59 -11.92 10.70
C ASP A 50 -21.84 -11.41 9.94
N GLY A 51 -21.73 -11.09 8.64
CA GLY A 51 -22.85 -10.77 7.74
C GLY A 51 -23.37 -9.33 7.82
N GLY A 52 -23.13 -8.62 8.93
CA GLY A 52 -23.50 -7.20 9.12
C GLY A 52 -22.43 -6.21 8.64
N LEU A 53 -22.04 -6.25 7.37
CA LEU A 53 -20.90 -5.49 6.82
C LEU A 53 -20.94 -3.97 7.07
N TYR A 54 -22.14 -3.39 7.10
CA TYR A 54 -22.35 -1.94 7.11
C TYR A 54 -23.38 -1.46 8.15
N ASP A 55 -23.80 -2.34 9.07
CA ASP A 55 -24.81 -2.02 10.07
C ASP A 55 -24.25 -1.04 11.13
N GLY A 56 -24.84 0.15 11.24
CA GLY A 56 -24.46 1.16 12.24
C GLY A 56 -23.13 1.88 11.98
N VAL A 57 -22.64 1.88 10.74
CA VAL A 57 -21.30 2.38 10.39
C VAL A 57 -21.31 3.83 9.89
N GLY A 58 -20.45 4.67 10.46
CA GLY A 58 -20.15 6.01 9.96
C GLY A 58 -18.64 6.25 9.86
N ALA A 59 -18.21 7.15 8.96
CA ALA A 59 -16.80 7.53 8.86
C ALA A 59 -16.26 8.10 10.18
N GLY A 60 -15.14 7.54 10.66
CA GLY A 60 -14.49 7.94 11.90
C GLY A 60 -14.72 6.99 13.06
N VAL A 61 -15.71 6.09 13.01
CA VAL A 61 -15.92 5.11 14.09
C VAL A 61 -14.76 4.11 14.10
N LEU A 62 -14.11 3.96 15.26
CA LEU A 62 -12.97 3.07 15.44
C LEU A 62 -13.40 1.62 15.17
N GLY A 63 -12.74 0.93 14.23
CA GLY A 63 -13.09 -0.45 13.85
C GLY A 63 -14.23 -0.59 12.83
N ALA A 64 -14.70 0.52 12.24
CA ALA A 64 -15.68 0.50 11.16
C ALA A 64 -15.11 -0.06 9.85
N TYR A 65 -15.83 -0.99 9.23
CA TYR A 65 -15.54 -1.45 7.87
C TYR A 65 -16.13 -0.48 6.84
N LEU A 66 -15.27 0.34 6.22
CA LEU A 66 -15.67 1.38 5.25
C LEU A 66 -15.25 1.05 3.80
N TYR A 67 -14.77 -0.17 3.57
CA TYR A 67 -14.23 -0.60 2.29
C TYR A 67 -15.35 -1.19 1.41
N PRO A 68 -15.19 -1.19 0.07
CA PRO A 68 -16.15 -1.82 -0.83
C PRO A 68 -16.37 -3.31 -0.53
N PRO A 69 -17.53 -3.87 -0.93
CA PRO A 69 -17.85 -5.30 -0.72
C PRO A 69 -16.82 -6.24 -1.37
N ALA A 70 -16.22 -5.84 -2.50
CA ALA A 70 -15.19 -6.62 -3.18
C ALA A 70 -14.01 -6.98 -2.27
N PHE A 71 -13.60 -6.06 -1.39
CA PHE A 71 -12.49 -6.32 -0.48
C PHE A 71 -12.87 -7.32 0.63
N ALA A 72 -14.10 -7.25 1.14
CA ALA A 72 -14.61 -8.19 2.14
C ALA A 72 -14.68 -9.60 1.55
N GLN A 73 -15.20 -9.74 0.34
CA GLN A 73 -15.31 -11.01 -0.36
C GLN A 73 -13.93 -11.62 -0.65
N LEU A 74 -12.93 -10.81 -1.00
CA LEU A 74 -11.54 -11.28 -1.15
C LEU A 74 -10.94 -11.78 0.17
N LEU A 75 -11.30 -11.16 1.29
CA LEU A 75 -10.84 -11.56 2.62
C LEU A 75 -11.66 -12.70 3.22
N ALA A 76 -12.85 -13.01 2.72
CA ALA A 76 -13.76 -14.00 3.28
C ALA A 76 -13.11 -15.37 3.58
N PRO A 77 -12.22 -15.92 2.74
CA PRO A 77 -11.53 -17.17 3.08
C PRO A 77 -10.61 -17.03 4.31
N LEU A 78 -9.99 -15.85 4.50
CA LEU A 78 -9.10 -15.59 5.63
C LEU A 78 -9.88 -15.34 6.92
N THR A 79 -11.08 -14.76 6.86
CA THR A 79 -11.89 -14.47 8.05
C THR A 79 -12.47 -15.73 8.72
N LEU A 80 -12.41 -16.88 8.03
CA LEU A 80 -12.70 -18.20 8.61
C LEU A 80 -11.68 -18.61 9.67
N LEU A 81 -10.47 -18.04 9.65
CA LEU A 81 -9.47 -18.31 10.66
C LEU A 81 -9.92 -17.76 12.03
N PRO A 82 -9.60 -18.45 13.14
CA PRO A 82 -9.70 -17.87 14.47
C PRO A 82 -8.94 -16.55 14.57
N TRP A 83 -9.47 -15.60 15.35
CA TRP A 83 -8.90 -14.26 15.52
C TRP A 83 -7.36 -14.26 15.71
N PRO A 84 -6.77 -15.09 16.60
CA PRO A 84 -5.33 -15.08 16.83
C PRO A 84 -4.52 -15.43 15.59
N LEU A 85 -4.99 -16.37 14.77
CA LEU A 85 -4.34 -16.75 13.53
C LEU A 85 -4.48 -15.66 12.47
N PHE A 86 -5.68 -15.11 12.30
CA PHE A 86 -5.92 -14.02 11.36
C PHE A 86 -5.01 -12.82 11.65
N VAL A 87 -5.03 -12.30 12.88
CA VAL A 87 -4.27 -11.09 13.24
C VAL A 87 -2.77 -11.35 13.20
N THR A 88 -2.31 -12.56 13.54
CA THR A 88 -0.89 -12.93 13.44
C THR A 88 -0.43 -12.98 11.99
N LEU A 89 -1.18 -13.63 11.10
CA LEU A 89 -0.84 -13.72 9.68
C LEU A 89 -0.88 -12.34 9.01
N TRP A 90 -1.89 -11.52 9.35
CA TRP A 90 -2.00 -10.16 8.84
C TRP A 90 -0.84 -9.26 9.31
N THR A 91 -0.44 -9.39 10.58
CA THR A 91 0.74 -8.71 11.13
C THR A 91 2.01 -9.18 10.43
N ALA A 92 2.15 -10.49 10.20
CA ALA A 92 3.30 -11.08 9.53
C ALA A 92 3.41 -10.57 8.08
N LEU A 93 2.29 -10.46 7.37
CA LEU A 93 2.25 -9.88 6.02
C LEU A 93 2.75 -8.43 6.01
N ASN A 94 2.29 -7.59 6.95
CA ASN A 94 2.75 -6.20 7.06
C ASN A 94 4.26 -6.09 7.36
N LEU A 95 4.77 -6.93 8.28
CA LEU A 95 6.19 -6.98 8.61
C LEU A 95 7.04 -7.48 7.42
N ALA A 96 6.56 -8.50 6.72
CA ALA A 96 7.22 -9.03 5.53
C ALA A 96 7.28 -7.99 4.40
N VAL A 97 6.19 -7.24 4.19
CA VAL A 97 6.13 -6.13 3.23
C VAL A 97 7.09 -5.01 3.62
N LEU A 98 7.13 -4.62 4.89
CA LEU A 98 8.08 -3.61 5.37
C LEU A 98 9.53 -4.07 5.15
N TRP A 99 9.84 -5.34 5.42
CA TRP A 99 11.15 -5.93 5.15
C TRP A 99 11.48 -5.93 3.65
N TRP A 100 10.52 -6.28 2.81
CA TRP A 100 10.71 -6.26 1.36
C TRP A 100 10.97 -4.84 0.82
N LEU A 101 10.27 -3.84 1.34
CA LEU A 101 10.42 -2.43 0.93
C LEU A 101 11.75 -1.82 1.39
N LEU A 102 12.13 -2.04 2.65
CA LEU A 102 13.21 -1.30 3.32
C LEU A 102 14.45 -2.16 3.65
N GLY A 103 14.32 -3.48 3.68
CA GLY A 103 15.36 -4.44 4.05
C GLY A 103 15.97 -4.11 5.40
N ARG A 104 17.30 -3.95 5.45
CA ARG A 104 18.00 -3.55 6.68
C ARG A 104 17.53 -2.22 7.30
N TRP A 105 16.83 -1.37 6.54
CA TRP A 105 16.27 -0.13 7.06
C TRP A 105 14.93 -0.33 7.77
N SER A 106 14.34 -1.53 7.75
CA SER A 106 13.07 -1.81 8.43
C SER A 106 13.18 -1.62 9.95
N LEU A 107 14.28 -2.03 10.59
CA LEU A 107 14.50 -1.81 12.03
C LEU A 107 14.49 -0.31 12.39
N PRO A 108 15.36 0.55 11.82
CA PRO A 108 15.33 1.97 12.14
C PRO A 108 14.03 2.65 11.68
N ALA A 109 13.35 2.14 10.64
CA ALA A 109 12.06 2.66 10.22
C ALA A 109 10.96 2.48 11.29
N LEU A 110 11.12 1.55 12.24
CA LEU A 110 10.20 1.45 13.39
C LEU A 110 10.25 2.69 14.30
N LEU A 111 11.28 3.53 14.21
CA LEU A 111 11.33 4.82 14.92
C LEU A 111 10.43 5.88 14.28
N PHE A 112 10.04 5.70 13.02
CA PHE A 112 9.07 6.55 12.35
C PHE A 112 7.67 6.08 12.72
N LEU A 113 7.10 6.68 13.77
CA LEU A 113 5.85 6.30 14.45
C LEU A 113 4.68 5.84 13.54
N PRO A 114 4.43 6.41 12.34
CA PRO A 114 3.46 5.87 11.40
C PRO A 114 3.59 4.37 11.09
N ILE A 115 4.81 3.84 11.02
CA ILE A 115 5.07 2.44 10.67
C ILE A 115 4.68 1.48 11.81
N PRO A 116 5.16 1.60 13.05
CA PRO A 116 4.68 0.73 14.12
C PRO A 116 3.19 0.92 14.37
N PHE A 117 2.64 2.13 14.21
CA PHE A 117 1.20 2.34 14.34
C PHE A 117 0.40 1.56 13.28
N GLU A 118 0.85 1.58 12.02
CA GLU A 118 0.27 0.78 10.93
C GLU A 118 0.29 -0.73 11.23
N ILE A 119 1.41 -1.25 11.73
CA ILE A 119 1.56 -2.68 12.03
C ILE A 119 0.67 -3.08 13.23
N VAL A 120 0.56 -2.22 14.25
CA VAL A 120 -0.30 -2.48 15.42
C VAL A 120 -1.78 -2.37 15.05
N SER A 121 -2.18 -1.36 14.26
CA SER A 121 -3.56 -1.18 13.83
C SER A 121 -3.99 -2.25 12.81
N GLY A 122 -3.03 -2.76 12.03
CA GLY A 122 -3.26 -3.78 11.02
C GLY A 122 -3.98 -3.22 9.79
N ASN A 123 -3.66 -2.00 9.35
CA ASN A 123 -4.26 -1.42 8.14
C ASN A 123 -3.61 -1.98 6.85
N VAL A 124 -3.99 -1.42 5.70
CA VAL A 124 -3.55 -1.83 4.35
C VAL A 124 -2.53 -0.87 3.72
N HIS A 125 -2.09 0.18 4.41
CA HIS A 125 -1.24 1.23 3.84
C HIS A 125 0.16 0.72 3.46
N LEU A 126 0.76 -0.19 4.24
CA LEU A 126 2.00 -0.85 3.82
C LEU A 126 1.80 -1.72 2.56
N LEU A 127 0.63 -2.34 2.43
CA LEU A 127 0.28 -3.08 1.21
C LEU A 127 0.11 -2.13 0.02
N TYR A 128 -0.39 -0.90 0.22
CA TYR A 128 -0.39 0.12 -0.83
C TYR A 128 1.02 0.52 -1.21
N ALA A 129 1.92 0.72 -0.24
CA ALA A 129 3.33 0.97 -0.52
C ALA A 129 3.92 -0.12 -1.41
N ALA A 130 3.65 -1.40 -1.09
CA ALA A 130 4.08 -2.51 -1.93
C ALA A 130 3.46 -2.49 -3.33
N ALA A 131 2.14 -2.29 -3.41
CA ALA A 131 1.41 -2.23 -4.66
C ALA A 131 1.94 -1.16 -5.61
N ILE A 132 2.23 0.04 -5.09
CA ILE A 132 2.81 1.16 -5.86
C ILE A 132 4.18 0.77 -6.40
N VAL A 133 5.05 0.19 -5.56
CA VAL A 133 6.38 -0.23 -5.98
C VAL A 133 6.31 -1.33 -7.04
N ILE A 134 5.43 -2.31 -6.88
CA ILE A 134 5.22 -3.36 -7.88
C ILE A 134 4.72 -2.75 -9.19
N ALA A 135 3.68 -1.93 -9.14
CA ALA A 135 3.09 -1.37 -10.35
C ALA A 135 4.04 -0.45 -11.14
N ILE A 136 4.94 0.26 -10.46
CA ILE A 136 5.91 1.16 -11.10
C ILE A 136 7.19 0.42 -11.54
N ARG A 137 7.67 -0.56 -10.76
CA ARG A 137 8.95 -1.24 -11.02
C ARG A 137 8.84 -2.50 -11.86
N ALA A 138 7.69 -3.16 -11.87
CA ALA A 138 7.56 -4.45 -12.52
C ALA A 138 7.83 -4.31 -14.02
N SER A 139 8.84 -5.03 -14.49
CA SER A 139 9.09 -5.22 -15.92
C SER A 139 8.07 -6.15 -16.58
N ALA A 140 7.31 -6.88 -15.76
CA ALA A 140 6.29 -7.80 -16.22
C ALA A 140 4.98 -7.07 -16.55
N ALA A 141 4.33 -7.46 -17.66
CA ALA A 141 3.09 -6.85 -18.14
C ALA A 141 1.93 -6.86 -17.12
N TRP A 142 1.95 -7.77 -16.15
CA TRP A 142 0.93 -7.89 -15.10
C TRP A 142 1.19 -6.99 -13.88
N GLY A 143 2.35 -6.35 -13.77
CA GLY A 143 2.67 -5.44 -12.66
C GLY A 143 1.59 -4.39 -12.33
N PRO A 144 0.97 -3.75 -13.34
CA PRO A 144 -0.11 -2.78 -13.12
C PRO A 144 -1.36 -3.35 -12.43
N VAL A 145 -1.56 -4.67 -12.41
CA VAL A 145 -2.64 -5.31 -11.62
C VAL A 145 -2.52 -4.97 -10.13
N ALA A 146 -1.32 -4.66 -9.62
CA ALA A 146 -1.16 -4.27 -8.24
C ALA A 146 -1.96 -3.01 -7.86
N TRP A 147 -2.29 -2.13 -8.81
CA TRP A 147 -3.19 -0.98 -8.58
C TRP A 147 -4.62 -1.40 -8.20
N VAL A 148 -5.03 -2.63 -8.48
CA VAL A 148 -6.33 -3.17 -8.05
C VAL A 148 -6.52 -2.99 -6.56
N LEU A 149 -5.50 -3.29 -5.74
CA LEU A 149 -5.61 -3.22 -4.29
C LEU A 149 -6.09 -1.84 -3.83
N PRO A 150 -5.37 -0.71 -4.09
CA PRO A 150 -5.84 0.62 -3.70
C PRO A 150 -7.17 1.05 -4.34
N LEU A 151 -7.49 0.55 -5.54
CA LEU A 151 -8.75 0.87 -6.24
C LEU A 151 -9.97 0.22 -5.57
N ILE A 152 -9.89 -1.06 -5.20
CA ILE A 152 -11.03 -1.82 -4.65
C ILE A 152 -11.16 -1.68 -3.13
N THR A 153 -10.25 -0.95 -2.48
CA THR A 153 -10.30 -0.70 -1.04
C THR A 153 -10.71 0.74 -0.72
N LYS A 154 -10.13 1.76 -1.39
CA LYS A 154 -10.35 3.18 -1.04
C LYS A 154 -10.61 4.09 -2.25
N LEU A 155 -10.58 3.57 -3.47
CA LEU A 155 -10.85 4.24 -4.75
C LEU A 155 -9.90 5.41 -5.08
N THR A 156 -9.89 6.48 -4.29
CA THR A 156 -9.15 7.72 -4.56
C THR A 156 -7.62 7.55 -4.61
N PRO A 157 -6.98 6.61 -3.89
CA PRO A 157 -5.61 6.17 -4.19
C PRO A 157 -5.33 5.80 -5.65
N GLY A 158 -6.36 5.51 -6.45
CA GLY A 158 -6.26 5.34 -7.91
C GLY A 158 -5.68 6.54 -8.66
N VAL A 159 -5.57 7.72 -8.03
CA VAL A 159 -4.84 8.89 -8.56
C VAL A 159 -3.42 8.54 -9.01
N GLY A 160 -2.81 7.51 -8.40
CA GLY A 160 -1.49 7.04 -8.79
C GLY A 160 -1.40 6.59 -10.24
N LEU A 161 -2.51 6.20 -10.88
CA LEU A 161 -2.57 5.89 -12.32
C LEU A 161 -2.23 7.08 -13.22
N LEU A 162 -2.36 8.32 -12.73
CA LEU A 162 -1.95 9.52 -13.47
C LEU A 162 -0.44 9.54 -13.76
N TRP A 163 0.37 8.81 -12.99
CA TRP A 163 1.77 8.54 -13.32
C TRP A 163 1.89 7.92 -14.72
N HIS A 164 1.11 6.86 -14.99
CA HIS A 164 1.13 6.16 -16.27
C HIS A 164 0.53 7.03 -17.38
N ALA A 165 -0.53 7.78 -17.07
CA ALA A 165 -1.19 8.66 -18.05
C ALA A 165 -0.25 9.77 -18.52
N ALA A 166 0.47 10.42 -17.60
CA ALA A 166 1.47 11.44 -17.92
C ALA A 166 2.63 10.90 -18.77
N ARG A 167 2.94 9.61 -18.63
CA ARG A 167 3.93 8.88 -19.45
C ARG A 167 3.33 8.27 -20.73
N ARG A 168 2.05 8.52 -21.02
CA ARG A 168 1.30 7.94 -22.16
C ARG A 168 1.29 6.41 -22.17
N GLN A 169 1.37 5.80 -21.00
CA GLN A 169 1.36 4.34 -20.79
C GLN A 169 -0.07 3.83 -20.62
N TRP A 170 -0.82 3.73 -21.73
CA TRP A 170 -2.23 3.33 -21.70
C TRP A 170 -2.45 1.85 -21.37
N GLY A 171 -1.52 0.97 -21.78
CA GLY A 171 -1.59 -0.47 -21.47
C GLY A 171 -1.69 -0.75 -19.97
N PRO A 172 -0.76 -0.23 -19.13
CA PRO A 172 -0.86 -0.33 -17.68
C PRO A 172 -2.17 0.18 -17.08
N ILE A 173 -2.70 1.29 -17.59
CA ILE A 173 -3.99 1.83 -17.14
C ILE A 173 -5.12 0.86 -17.46
N ALA A 174 -5.15 0.34 -18.70
CA ALA A 174 -6.16 -0.62 -19.13
C ALA A 174 -6.12 -1.92 -18.30
N VAL A 175 -4.91 -2.44 -18.00
CA VAL A 175 -4.73 -3.62 -17.15
C VAL A 175 -5.23 -3.36 -15.73
N ALA A 176 -4.84 -2.24 -15.12
CA ALA A 176 -5.25 -1.89 -13.76
C ALA A 176 -6.77 -1.71 -13.64
N LEU A 177 -7.35 -0.87 -14.51
CA LEU A 177 -8.78 -0.56 -14.50
C LEU A 177 -9.62 -1.76 -14.93
N GLY A 178 -9.21 -2.49 -15.96
CA GLY A 178 -9.91 -3.69 -16.43
C GLY A 178 -9.96 -4.79 -15.37
N SER A 179 -8.83 -5.03 -14.68
CA SER A 179 -8.79 -6.02 -13.59
C SER A 179 -9.66 -5.61 -12.40
N ALA A 180 -9.61 -4.33 -12.00
CA ALA A 180 -10.45 -3.81 -10.93
C ALA A 180 -11.94 -3.89 -11.29
N ALA A 181 -12.30 -3.52 -12.53
CA ALA A 181 -13.67 -3.59 -13.02
C ALA A 181 -14.20 -5.04 -13.06
N ALA A 182 -13.38 -6.00 -13.49
CA ALA A 182 -13.75 -7.42 -13.49
C ALA A 182 -14.03 -7.93 -12.07
N ILE A 183 -13.17 -7.59 -11.10
CA ILE A 183 -13.36 -7.97 -9.69
C ILE A 183 -14.62 -7.32 -9.11
N VAL A 184 -14.84 -6.02 -9.38
CA VAL A 184 -16.04 -5.30 -8.94
C VAL A 184 -17.30 -5.89 -9.56
N ALA A 185 -17.28 -6.26 -10.84
CA ALA A 185 -18.43 -6.87 -11.51
C ALA A 185 -18.78 -8.24 -10.91
N VAL A 186 -17.77 -9.11 -10.71
CA VAL A 186 -17.98 -10.40 -10.02
C VAL A 186 -18.51 -10.16 -8.61
N SER A 187 -17.92 -9.22 -7.88
CA SER A 187 -18.34 -8.86 -6.54
C SER A 187 -19.79 -8.40 -6.46
N TYR A 188 -20.20 -7.58 -7.42
CA TYR A 188 -21.57 -7.08 -7.54
C TYR A 188 -22.56 -8.19 -7.82
N VAL A 189 -22.22 -9.13 -8.72
CA VAL A 189 -23.08 -10.29 -9.02
C VAL A 189 -23.26 -11.18 -7.78
N LEU A 190 -22.23 -11.34 -6.97
CA LEU A 190 -22.28 -12.16 -5.75
C LEU A 190 -23.15 -11.54 -4.65
N ASP A 191 -23.10 -10.22 -4.47
CA ASP A 191 -23.88 -9.53 -3.44
C ASP A 191 -24.30 -8.10 -3.84
N PRO A 192 -25.34 -7.96 -4.68
CA PRO A 192 -25.84 -6.65 -5.11
C PRO A 192 -26.43 -5.81 -3.97
N ALA A 193 -26.81 -6.42 -2.85
CA ALA A 193 -27.39 -5.73 -1.70
C ALA A 193 -26.31 -4.99 -0.92
N ALA A 194 -25.19 -5.65 -0.61
CA ALA A 194 -24.06 -5.02 0.06
C ALA A 194 -23.52 -3.81 -0.71
N TRP A 195 -23.50 -3.85 -2.04
CA TRP A 195 -23.09 -2.69 -2.86
C TRP A 195 -24.02 -1.49 -2.71
N ARG A 196 -25.34 -1.71 -2.66
CA ARG A 196 -26.32 -0.63 -2.44
C ARG A 196 -26.11 0.01 -1.07
N THR A 197 -26.02 -0.82 -0.02
CA THR A 197 -25.78 -0.35 1.35
C THR A 197 -24.44 0.39 1.46
N TRP A 198 -23.37 -0.11 0.84
CA TRP A 198 -22.07 0.57 0.85
C TRP A 198 -22.11 1.94 0.16
N LEU A 199 -22.83 2.07 -0.96
CA LEU A 199 -23.00 3.35 -1.64
C LEU A 199 -23.74 4.36 -0.75
N ASP A 200 -24.73 3.92 0.03
CA ASP A 200 -25.41 4.78 1.01
C ASP A 200 -24.42 5.22 2.11
N VAL A 201 -23.62 4.30 2.67
CA VAL A 201 -22.61 4.61 3.69
C VAL A 201 -21.59 5.63 3.18
N VAL A 202 -21.04 5.45 1.97
CA VAL A 202 -20.04 6.36 1.40
C VAL A 202 -20.66 7.70 1.02
N GLY A 203 -21.89 7.73 0.52
CA GLY A 203 -22.63 8.94 0.21
C GLY A 203 -22.94 9.79 1.45
N ILE A 204 -23.22 9.15 2.58
CA ILE A 204 -23.50 9.82 3.87
C ILE A 204 -22.20 10.20 4.61
N SER A 205 -21.13 9.41 4.44
CA SER A 205 -19.82 9.57 5.09
C SER A 205 -18.96 10.71 4.51
N SER A 206 -19.52 11.58 3.67
CA SER A 206 -18.85 12.79 3.14
C SER A 206 -18.66 13.90 4.18
N SER A 207 -19.04 13.66 5.44
CA SER A 207 -18.89 14.59 6.56
C SER A 207 -17.53 14.45 7.26
N THR A 208 -17.03 15.55 7.84
CA THR A 208 -15.79 15.57 8.63
C THR A 208 -15.81 14.47 9.68
N PRO A 209 -14.73 13.67 9.85
CA PRO A 209 -14.69 12.64 10.88
C PRO A 209 -15.08 13.22 12.24
N SER A 210 -16.06 12.62 12.91
CA SER A 210 -16.50 13.03 14.25
C SER A 210 -15.50 12.64 15.34
N THR A 211 -14.47 11.88 14.98
CA THR A 211 -13.52 11.26 15.90
C THR A 211 -12.29 12.11 16.08
N VAL A 212 -12.01 12.49 17.33
CA VAL A 212 -10.76 13.14 17.73
C VAL A 212 -9.60 12.18 17.52
N GLY A 213 -8.56 12.60 16.79
CA GLY A 213 -7.43 11.74 16.51
C GLY A 213 -6.32 12.42 15.71
N TRP A 214 -5.27 11.66 15.39
CA TRP A 214 -4.08 12.17 14.73
C TRP A 214 -4.26 11.99 13.22
N PHE A 215 -5.02 12.89 12.61
CA PHE A 215 -5.25 12.92 11.17
C PHE A 215 -4.96 14.31 10.59
N LEU A 216 -4.77 14.39 9.27
CA LEU A 216 -4.59 15.65 8.57
C LEU A 216 -5.96 16.34 8.36
N PRO A 217 -6.25 17.49 9.00
CA PRO A 217 -7.55 18.17 8.92
C PRO A 217 -7.68 19.00 7.63
N ALA A 218 -7.35 18.40 6.49
CA ALA A 218 -7.51 19.02 5.17
C ALA A 218 -8.58 18.28 4.37
N PRO A 219 -9.59 18.98 3.82
CA PRO A 219 -10.64 18.35 3.02
C PRO A 219 -10.07 17.60 1.81
N LEU A 220 -10.69 16.46 1.47
CA LEU A 220 -10.30 15.67 0.31
C LEU A 220 -10.33 16.50 -0.99
N LEU A 221 -11.32 17.39 -1.15
CA LEU A 221 -11.45 18.28 -2.31
C LEU A 221 -10.25 19.20 -2.53
N VAL A 222 -9.50 19.52 -1.46
CA VAL A 222 -8.28 20.33 -1.56
C VAL A 222 -7.07 19.43 -1.83
N ARG A 223 -6.98 18.29 -1.14
CA ARG A 223 -5.84 17.37 -1.25
C ARG A 223 -5.80 16.62 -2.59
N LEU A 224 -6.95 16.26 -3.15
CA LEU A 224 -7.03 15.44 -4.35
C LEU A 224 -6.48 16.14 -5.60
N PRO A 225 -6.75 17.43 -5.87
CA PRO A 225 -6.06 18.18 -6.93
C PRO A 225 -4.54 18.22 -6.74
N VAL A 226 -4.06 18.44 -5.50
CA VAL A 226 -2.62 18.45 -5.18
C VAL A 226 -2.01 17.07 -5.44
N ALA A 227 -2.69 15.99 -5.01
CA ALA A 227 -2.28 14.63 -5.28
C ALA A 227 -2.21 14.33 -6.79
N ALA A 228 -3.20 14.79 -7.56
CA ALA A 228 -3.23 14.63 -9.02
C ALA A 228 -2.05 15.35 -9.69
N ILE A 229 -1.78 16.60 -9.29
CA ILE A 229 -0.63 17.37 -9.77
C ILE A 229 0.66 16.63 -9.45
N LEU A 230 0.83 16.14 -8.21
CA LEU A 230 2.04 15.39 -7.82
C LEU A 230 2.21 14.11 -8.65
N ALA A 231 1.14 13.34 -8.90
CA ALA A 231 1.22 12.12 -9.71
C ALA A 231 1.57 12.42 -11.18
N VAL A 232 1.03 13.49 -11.75
CA VAL A 232 1.37 13.96 -13.10
C VAL A 232 2.82 14.43 -13.16
N VAL A 233 3.23 15.30 -12.24
CA VAL A 233 4.63 15.80 -12.15
C VAL A 233 5.60 14.65 -11.97
N ALA A 234 5.25 13.66 -11.15
CA ALA A 234 6.03 12.44 -11.01
C ALA A 234 6.24 11.79 -12.39
N GLY A 235 5.17 11.51 -13.13
CA GLY A 235 5.23 10.87 -14.44
C GLY A 235 6.06 11.66 -15.46
N LEU A 236 5.85 12.97 -15.53
CA LEU A 236 6.55 13.88 -16.44
C LEU A 236 8.04 14.01 -16.12
N THR A 237 8.42 14.00 -14.84
CA THR A 237 9.82 14.20 -14.40
C THR A 237 10.58 12.91 -14.15
N GLY A 238 9.92 11.75 -14.24
CA GLY A 238 10.51 10.46 -13.88
C GLY A 238 10.74 10.26 -12.38
N ARG A 239 10.25 11.15 -11.53
CA ARG A 239 10.44 11.11 -10.07
C ARG A 239 9.39 10.22 -9.40
N ALA A 240 9.52 8.91 -9.57
CA ALA A 240 8.56 7.91 -9.09
C ALA A 240 8.27 7.98 -7.57
N TRP A 241 9.23 8.44 -6.76
CA TRP A 241 9.05 8.61 -5.31
C TRP A 241 7.97 9.64 -4.92
N LEU A 242 7.52 10.47 -5.86
CA LEU A 242 6.38 11.38 -5.64
C LEU A 242 5.02 10.65 -5.68
N VAL A 243 4.93 9.47 -6.29
CA VAL A 243 3.66 8.72 -6.41
C VAL A 243 3.13 8.25 -5.04
N PRO A 244 3.94 7.67 -4.14
CA PRO A 244 3.50 7.36 -2.77
C PRO A 244 2.93 8.57 -2.02
N ILE A 245 3.49 9.76 -2.23
CA ILE A 245 3.02 11.00 -1.60
C ILE A 245 1.66 11.39 -2.17
N ALA A 246 1.50 11.33 -3.49
CA ALA A 246 0.22 11.57 -4.15
C ALA A 246 -0.86 10.59 -3.65
N VAL A 247 -0.55 9.30 -3.58
CA VAL A 247 -1.49 8.27 -3.12
C VAL A 247 -1.88 8.48 -1.65
N MET A 248 -0.92 8.81 -0.77
CA MET A 248 -1.20 9.15 0.63
C MET A 248 -2.14 10.35 0.72
N LEU A 249 -1.87 11.43 -0.01
CA LEU A 249 -2.71 12.64 0.01
C LEU A 249 -4.10 12.41 -0.57
N ALA A 250 -4.28 11.42 -1.44
CA ALA A 250 -5.58 11.10 -2.02
C ALA A 250 -6.45 10.21 -1.12
N LEU A 251 -5.95 9.65 -0.02
CA LEU A 251 -6.79 8.86 0.89
C LEU A 251 -8.00 9.68 1.39
N PRO A 252 -9.19 9.08 1.52
CA PRO A 252 -10.38 9.79 2.02
C PRO A 252 -10.10 10.50 3.34
N VAL A 253 -9.48 9.80 4.28
CA VAL A 253 -8.93 10.33 5.53
C VAL A 253 -7.46 9.94 5.63
N VAL A 254 -6.59 10.89 5.95
CA VAL A 254 -5.15 10.66 6.17
C VAL A 254 -4.89 10.61 7.66
N TRP A 255 -4.81 9.40 8.18
CA TRP A 255 -4.44 9.13 9.57
C TRP A 255 -2.91 9.12 9.71
N LEU A 256 -2.40 9.18 10.94
CA LEU A 256 -0.97 9.08 11.21
C LEU A 256 -0.35 7.84 10.56
N ASN A 257 -0.98 6.67 10.67
CA ASN A 257 -0.49 5.43 10.06
C ASN A 257 -0.55 5.45 8.52
N SER A 258 -1.37 6.30 7.90
CA SER A 258 -1.37 6.47 6.44
C SER A 258 -0.02 6.91 5.88
N LEU A 259 0.81 7.58 6.68
CA LEU A 259 2.18 7.96 6.29
C LEU A 259 3.09 6.73 6.08
N ALA A 260 2.70 5.53 6.51
CA ALA A 260 3.43 4.30 6.21
C ALA A 260 3.52 4.01 4.70
N ILE A 261 2.62 4.58 3.88
CA ILE A 261 2.72 4.53 2.40
C ILE A 261 4.08 5.07 1.92
N LEU A 262 4.65 6.06 2.63
CA LEU A 262 5.91 6.69 2.27
C LEU A 262 7.12 5.75 2.35
N ALA A 263 6.98 4.55 2.94
CA ALA A 263 7.99 3.50 2.83
C ALA A 263 8.33 3.16 1.36
N ALA A 264 7.37 3.32 0.44
CA ALA A 264 7.58 3.14 -0.99
C ALA A 264 8.52 4.20 -1.62
N CYS A 265 8.72 5.36 -0.98
CA CYS A 265 9.64 6.38 -1.49
C CYS A 265 11.08 5.85 -1.56
N VAL A 266 11.49 5.00 -0.62
CA VAL A 266 12.87 4.47 -0.53
C VAL A 266 13.26 3.66 -1.78
N PRO A 267 12.52 2.60 -2.18
CA PRO A 267 12.83 1.87 -3.40
C PRO A 267 12.59 2.67 -4.70
N LEU A 268 11.80 3.75 -4.66
CA LEU A 268 11.46 4.58 -5.83
C LEU A 268 12.32 5.86 -5.96
N TRP A 269 13.21 6.13 -5.01
CA TRP A 269 14.02 7.36 -4.97
C TRP A 269 15.06 7.43 -6.09
N ARG A 270 15.55 6.29 -6.58
CA ARG A 270 16.66 6.28 -7.56
C ARG A 270 16.17 6.64 -8.98
N PRO A 271 16.79 7.62 -9.65
CA PRO A 271 16.59 7.86 -11.08
C PRO A 271 16.97 6.60 -11.89
N GLY A 272 16.16 6.24 -12.90
CA GLY A 272 16.42 5.09 -13.79
C GLY A 272 15.67 3.78 -13.45
N VAL A 273 14.75 3.81 -12.49
CA VAL A 273 13.95 2.65 -12.08
C VAL A 273 12.94 2.20 -13.15
N VAL A 274 12.57 3.09 -14.08
CA VAL A 274 11.70 2.78 -15.22
C VAL A 274 12.57 2.71 -16.47
N ARG A 275 12.81 1.50 -16.98
CA ARG A 275 13.35 1.33 -18.33
C ARG A 275 12.22 1.61 -19.31
N ASP A 276 12.30 2.73 -20.03
CA ASP A 276 11.45 2.92 -21.19
C ASP A 276 11.87 1.89 -22.24
N THR A 277 11.02 0.89 -22.46
CA THR A 277 11.24 -0.16 -23.46
C THR A 277 11.26 0.36 -24.90
N ALA A 278 11.08 1.67 -25.11
CA ALA A 278 11.02 2.30 -26.42
C ALA A 278 12.38 2.80 -26.94
N THR A 279 13.46 2.76 -26.15
CA THR A 279 14.77 3.31 -26.56
C THR A 279 15.93 2.34 -26.59
N ASP A 280 15.74 1.07 -26.20
CA ASP A 280 16.79 0.04 -26.38
C ASP A 280 16.66 -0.58 -27.77
N GLU A 281 17.06 0.16 -28.81
CA GLU A 281 17.55 -0.49 -30.04
C GLU A 281 18.92 -1.11 -29.74
N PRO A 282 19.09 -2.43 -29.93
CA PRO A 282 20.39 -3.05 -29.75
C PRO A 282 21.27 -2.80 -30.99
N GLY A 283 22.24 -1.90 -30.85
CA GLY A 283 23.55 -2.07 -31.48
C GLY A 283 23.90 -1.14 -32.65
N VAL A 284 24.50 0.01 -32.35
CA VAL A 284 25.48 0.67 -33.24
C VAL A 284 26.79 1.03 -32.50
N GLY A 285 26.90 0.78 -31.19
CA GLY A 285 28.04 1.26 -30.38
C GLY A 285 29.24 0.30 -30.21
N ALA A 286 29.19 -0.94 -30.69
CA ALA A 286 30.17 -1.97 -30.31
C ALA A 286 31.32 -2.22 -31.31
N ALA A 287 31.40 -1.51 -32.44
CA ALA A 287 32.32 -1.89 -33.53
C ALA A 287 33.61 -1.05 -33.67
N THR A 288 33.81 0.03 -32.93
CA THR A 288 34.86 1.02 -33.30
C THR A 288 36.02 1.22 -32.31
N LEU A 289 36.27 0.29 -31.38
CA LEU A 289 37.37 0.42 -30.39
C LEU A 289 38.36 -0.76 -30.32
N ARG A 290 38.44 -1.59 -31.36
CA ARG A 290 39.50 -2.62 -31.49
C ARG A 290 40.15 -2.61 -32.87
N ALA A 291 40.69 -1.47 -33.29
CA ALA A 291 41.63 -1.40 -34.41
C ALA A 291 42.40 -0.08 -34.40
N ALA A 292 43.27 0.15 -33.41
CA ALA A 292 44.37 1.12 -33.52
C ALA A 292 45.35 0.93 -32.37
N GLY A 293 46.50 0.33 -32.67
CA GLY A 293 47.64 0.24 -31.77
C GLY A 293 48.72 -0.68 -32.34
N PRO A 294 49.86 -0.16 -32.83
CA PRO A 294 50.98 -0.94 -33.33
C PRO A 294 51.70 -1.75 -32.24
#